data_AF-A0A923K6H1-F1
#
_entry.id   AF-A0A923K6H1-F1
#
_cell.length_a   1.000
_cell.length_b   1.000
_cell.length_c   1.000
_cell.angle_alpha   90.00
_cell.angle_beta   90.00
_cell.angle_gamma   90.00
#
_symmetry.space_group_name_H-M   'P 1'
#
loop_
_entity.id
_entity.type
_entity.pdbx_description
1 polymer ?
#
loop_
_entity_poly.entity_id
_entity_poly.type
_entity_poly.pdbx_seq_one_letter_code
_entity_poly.pdbx_strand_id
1 'polypeptide(L)' 'MEYVLMNVSHYLMFAYSDSRRALERIEDEETRQLLQHGLRAMQIACGQADALVAAVERK' A
#
# COMPACT_ATOMS: atom_id res chain seq x y z
N MET A 1 16.40 -2.15 11.71
CA MET A 1 15.51 -1.17 11.06
C MET A 1 15.04 -1.68 9.71
N GLU A 2 15.96 -2.21 8.88
CA GLU A 2 15.64 -2.87 7.61
C GLU A 2 14.51 -3.91 7.70
N TYR A 3 14.57 -4.87 8.64
CA TYR A 3 13.49 -5.86 8.79
C TYR A 3 12.11 -5.24 9.10
N VAL A 4 12.07 -4.12 9.83
CA VAL A 4 10.82 -3.43 10.14
C VAL A 4 10.28 -2.74 8.89
N LEU A 5 11.13 -2.06 8.12
CA LEU A 5 10.74 -1.40 6.88
C LEU A 5 10.33 -2.41 5.81
N MET A 6 11.06 -3.52 5.69
CA MET A 6 10.71 -4.63 4.80
C MET A 6 9.35 -5.22 5.15
N ASN A 7 9.07 -5.44 6.44
CA ASN A 7 7.76 -5.92 6.89
C ASN A 7 6.65 -4.92 6.57
N VAL A 8 6.88 -3.61 6.73
CA VAL A 8 5.90 -2.57 6.38
C VAL A 8 5.58 -2.62 4.88
N SER A 9 6.58 -2.65 3.99
CA SER A 9 6.35 -2.78 2.55
C SER A 9 5.61 -4.08 2.21
N HIS A 10 5.96 -5.19 2.87
CA HIS A 10 5.32 -6.49 2.65
C HIS A 10 3.84 -6.50 3.03
N TYR A 11 3.48 -5.99 4.20
CA TYR A 11 2.07 -5.92 4.63
C TYR A 11 1.27 -4.89 3.83
N LEU A 12 1.89 -3.79 3.39
CA LEU A 12 1.27 -2.85 2.45
C LEU A 12 0.93 -3.52 1.11
N MET A 13 1.82 -4.37 0.59
CA MET A 13 1.52 -5.13 -0.63
C MET A 13 0.36 -6.12 -0.46
N PHE A 14 0.28 -6.81 0.68
CA PHE A 14 -0.86 -7.69 0.97
C PHE A 14 -2.16 -6.90 1.06
N ALA A 15 -2.19 -5.83 1.86
CA ALA A 15 -3.36 -4.97 2.01
C ALA A 15 -3.82 -4.41 0.66
N TYR A 16 -2.87 -3.98 -0.19
CA TYR A 16 -3.17 -3.50 -1.53
C TYR A 16 -3.78 -4.60 -2.43
N SER A 17 -3.18 -5.80 -2.44
CA SER A 17 -3.64 -6.92 -3.26
C SER A 17 -5.07 -7.34 -2.89
N ASP A 18 -5.34 -7.51 -1.59
CA ASP A 18 -6.65 -7.91 -1.11
C ASP A 18 -7.69 -6.82 -1.32
N SER A 19 -7.34 -5.56 -1.06
CA SER A 19 -8.21 -4.41 -1.32
C SER A 19 -8.52 -4.25 -2.81
N ARG A 20 -7.56 -4.54 -3.70
CA ARG A 20 -7.78 -4.45 -5.15
C ARG A 20 -8.72 -5.56 -5.65
N ARG A 21 -8.61 -6.77 -5.11
CA ARG A 21 -9.57 -7.85 -5.37
C ARG A 21 -10.95 -7.54 -4.80
N ALA A 22 -11.03 -6.88 -3.64
CA ALA A 22 -12.30 -6.45 -3.07
C ALA A 22 -12.96 -5.38 -3.96
N LEU A 23 -12.19 -4.43 -4.50
CA LEU A 23 -12.69 -3.39 -5.38
C LEU A 23 -13.44 -3.93 -6.60
N GLU A 24 -12.98 -5.04 -7.18
CA GLU A 24 -13.61 -5.70 -8.34
C GLU A 24 -15.01 -6.26 -8.03
N ARG A 25 -15.37 -6.39 -6.74
CA ARG A 25 -16.63 -7.00 -6.28
C ARG A 25 -17.60 -5.99 -5.66
N ILE A 26 -17.22 -4.72 -5.55
CA ILE A 26 -18.06 -3.68 -4.95
C ILE A 26 -18.95 -3.07 -6.04
N GLU A 27 -20.26 -3.23 -5.86
CA GLU A 27 -21.28 -2.64 -6.73
C GLU A 27 -21.63 -1.19 -6.33
N ASP A 28 -21.55 -0.88 -5.03
CA ASP A 28 -21.83 0.47 -4.52
C ASP A 28 -20.75 1.46 -4.96
N GLU A 29 -21.16 2.48 -5.72
CA GLU A 29 -20.24 3.42 -6.35
C GLU A 29 -19.46 4.27 -5.33
N GLU A 30 -20.11 4.70 -4.25
CA GLU A 30 -19.46 5.51 -3.23
C GLU A 30 -18.37 4.71 -2.50
N THR A 31 -18.70 3.49 -2.06
CA THR A 31 -17.75 2.58 -1.43
C THR A 31 -16.61 2.22 -2.39
N ARG A 32 -16.91 2.01 -3.68
CA ARG A 32 -15.91 1.74 -4.71
C ARG A 32 -14.93 2.90 -4.87
N GLN A 33 -15.43 4.13 -4.92
CA GLN A 33 -14.59 5.33 -4.99
C GLN A 33 -13.73 5.50 -3.74
N LEU A 34 -14.31 5.35 -2.55
CA LEU A 34 -13.58 5.40 -1.29
C LEU A 34 -12.44 4.37 -1.25
N LEU A 35 -12.69 3.14 -1.67
CA LEU A 35 -11.67 2.10 -1.73
C LEU A 35 -10.58 2.42 -2.78
N GLN A 36 -10.94 3.00 -3.94
CA GLN A 36 -9.96 3.49 -4.92
C GLN A 36 -9.06 4.59 -4.35
N HIS A 37 -9.60 5.49 -3.52
CA HIS A 37 -8.80 6.50 -2.82
C HIS A 37 -7.85 5.84 -1.82
N GLY A 38 -8.33 4.88 -1.03
CA GLY A 38 -7.50 4.09 -0.11
C GLY A 38 -6.37 3.36 -0.82
N LEU A 39 -6.66 2.69 -1.94
CA LEU A 39 -5.66 1.99 -2.76
C LEU A 39 -4.57 2.94 -3.29
N ARG A 40 -4.95 4.14 -3.74
CA ARG A 40 -3.97 5.17 -4.15
C ARG A 40 -3.07 5.60 -2.98
N ALA A 41 -3.65 5.81 -1.80
CA ALA A 41 -2.87 6.15 -0.61
C ALA A 41 -1.88 5.03 -0.23
N MET A 42 -2.28 3.76 -0.34
CA MET A 42 -1.40 2.61 -0.08
C MET A 42 -0.23 2.54 -1.07
N GLN A 43 -0.45 2.80 -2.35
CA GLN A 43 0.63 2.85 -3.35
C GLN A 43 1.66 3.93 -3.03
N ILE A 44 1.20 5.11 -2.62
CA ILE A 44 2.07 6.20 -2.17
C ILE A 44 2.86 5.76 -0.94
N ALA A 45 2.20 5.17 0.06
CA ALA A 45 2.85 4.68 1.27
C ALA A 45 3.94 3.63 0.96
N CYS A 46 3.68 2.72 0.02
CA CYS A 46 4.67 1.75 -0.43
C CYS A 46 5.89 2.43 -1.07
N GLY A 47 5.67 3.39 -1.98
CA GLY A 47 6.76 4.15 -2.59
C GLY A 47 7.57 4.97 -1.57
N GLN A 48 6.93 5.51 -0.53
CA GLN A 48 7.61 6.20 0.57
C GLN A 48 8.43 5.23 1.44
N ALA A 49 7.92 4.03 1.69
CA ALA A 49 8.66 3.00 2.42
C ALA A 49 9.93 2.58 1.67
N ASP A 50 9.84 2.37 0.35
CA ASP A 50 10.98 2.04 -0.50
C ASP A 50 12.02 3.18 -0.54
N ALA A 51 11.55 4.43 -0.63
CA ALA A 51 12.44 5.60 -0.57
C ALA A 51 13.16 5.72 0.79
N LEU A 52 12.47 5.40 1.89
CA LEU A 52 13.05 5.39 3.22
C LEU A 52 14.09 4.28 3.39
N VAL A 53 13.82 3.07 2.88
CA VAL A 53 14.81 1.97 2.85
C VAL A 53 16.07 2.43 2.13
N ALA A 54 15.92 2.97 0.91
CA ALA A 54 17.06 3.46 0.13
C ALA A 54 17.83 4.59 0.83
N ALA A 55 17.16 5.48 1.57
CA ALA A 55 17.81 6.54 2.33
C ALA A 55 18.56 6.02 3.57
N VAL A 56 18.08 4.94 4.19
CA VAL A 56 18.72 4.28 5.34
C VAL A 56 19.93 3.48 4.88
N GLU A 57 19.84 2.73 3.78
CA GLU A 57 20.95 1.92 3.24
C GLU A 57 22.12 2.75 2.69
N ARG A 58 21.86 4.01 2.30
CA ARG A 58 22.89 4.96 1.82
C ARG A 58 23.63 5.70 2.94
N LYS A 59 23.27 5.49 4.20
CA LYS A 59 23.92 6.06 5.39
C LYS A 59 24.89 5.07 6.00
#